data_AF-A0A378QHA7-F1
#
_entry.id   AF-A0A378QHA7-F1
#
_cell.length_a   1.000
_cell.length_b   1.000
_cell.length_c   1.000
_cell.angle_alpha   90.00
_cell.angle_beta   90.00
_cell.angle_gamma   90.00
#
_symmetry.space_group_name_H-M   'P 1'
#
loop_
_entity.id
_entity.type
_entity.pdbx_description
1 polymer ?
#
loop_
_entity_poly.entity_id
_entity_poly.type
_entity_poly.pdbx_seq_one_letter_code
_entity_poly.pdbx_strand_id
1 'polypeptide(L)' 'MTNQAKTYRIKGSLVEKAKKLHINYIIDRKEAVDEAEVINALILKGLETVQNSDIARYLELREVGEIK' A
#
# COMPACT_ATOMS: atom_id res chain seq x y z
N MET A 1 -3.30 0.37 -24.95
CA MET A 1 -4.07 0.27 -23.69
C MET A 1 -3.83 1.55 -22.91
N THR A 2 -4.88 2.31 -22.61
CA THR A 2 -4.77 3.55 -21.85
C THR A 2 -4.34 3.20 -20.43
N ASN A 3 -3.11 3.56 -20.08
CA ASN A 3 -2.59 3.39 -18.72
C ASN A 3 -3.35 4.36 -17.82
N GLN A 4 -4.49 3.92 -17.26
CA GLN A 4 -5.33 4.75 -16.40
C GLN A 4 -4.69 4.83 -15.01
N ALA A 5 -3.62 5.62 -14.91
CA ALA A 5 -3.05 5.97 -13.62
C ALA A 5 -4.07 6.83 -12.85
N LYS A 6 -4.44 6.39 -11.65
CA LYS A 6 -5.21 7.20 -10.70
C LYS A 6 -4.31 7.56 -9.52
N THR A 7 -4.33 8.83 -9.14
CA THR A 7 -3.60 9.29 -7.95
C THR A 7 -4.44 9.01 -6.71
N TYR A 8 -3.94 8.15 -5.83
CA TYR A 8 -4.55 7.88 -4.53
C TYR A 8 -3.83 8.65 -3.43
N ARG A 9 -4.59 9.12 -2.44
CA ARG A 9 -4.00 9.64 -1.20
C ARG A 9 -3.70 8.48 -0.28
N ILE A 10 -2.42 8.28 0.01
CA ILE A 10 -1.93 7.23 0.88
C ILE A 10 -1.28 7.89 2.10
N LYS A 11 -1.44 7.31 3.29
CA LYS A 11 -0.81 7.84 4.51
C LYS A 11 0.71 7.73 4.39
N GLY A 12 1.44 8.79 4.78
CA GLY A 12 2.89 8.83 4.68
C GLY A 12 3.59 7.67 5.40
N SER A 13 3.07 7.23 6.54
CA SER A 13 3.60 6.07 7.27
C SER A 13 3.50 4.76 6.48
N LEU A 14 2.50 4.61 5.60
CA LEU A 14 2.38 3.46 4.70
C LEU A 14 3.35 3.58 3.52
N VAL A 15 3.56 4.80 3.01
CA VAL A 15 4.55 5.08 1.96
C VAL A 15 5.96 4.71 2.45
N GLU A 16 6.34 5.11 3.67
CA GLU A 16 7.64 4.76 4.23
C GLU A 16 7.82 3.24 4.42
N LYS A 17 6.75 2.51 4.74
CA LYS A 17 6.79 1.03 4.75
C LYS A 17 6.98 0.46 3.36
N ALA A 18 6.29 0.99 2.35
CA ALA A 18 6.42 0.55 0.96
C ALA A 18 7.84 0.78 0.43
N LYS A 19 8.43 1.95 0.70
CA LYS A 19 9.84 2.25 0.36
C LYS A 19 10.81 1.25 0.98
N LYS A 20 10.63 0.91 2.26
CA LYS A 20 11.46 -0.11 2.92
C LYS A 20 11.32 -1.48 2.28
N LEU A 21 10.08 -1.89 1.96
CA LEU A 21 9.83 -3.15 1.26
C LEU A 21 10.47 -3.17 -0.12
N HIS A 22 10.41 -2.06 -0.85
CA HIS A 22 11.05 -1.90 -2.14
C HIS A 22 12.57 -2.07 -2.03
N ILE A 23 13.23 -1.36 -1.11
CA ILE A 23 14.68 -1.50 -0.89
C ILE A 23 15.05 -2.95 -0.53
N ASN A 24 14.30 -3.57 0.38
CA ASN A 24 14.55 -4.96 0.77
C ASN A 24 14.40 -5.93 -0.41
N TYR A 25 13.38 -5.74 -1.26
CA TYR A 25 13.20 -6.57 -2.45
C TYR A 25 14.43 -6.50 -3.37
N ILE A 26 14.94 -5.28 -3.63
CA ILE A 26 16.13 -5.10 -4.46
C ILE A 26 17.35 -5.79 -3.85
N ILE A 27 17.54 -5.65 -2.54
CA ILE A 27 18.66 -6.28 -1.83
C ILE A 27 18.58 -7.82 -1.92
N ASP A 28 17.41 -8.38 -1.64
CA ASP A 28 17.21 -9.82 -1.54
C ASP A 28 17.22 -10.51 -2.91
N ARG A 29 16.58 -9.89 -3.90
CA ARG A 29 16.43 -10.46 -5.25
C ARG A 29 17.52 -10.04 -6.23
N LYS A 30 18.27 -8.97 -5.91
CA LYS A 30 19.25 -8.34 -6.81
C LYS A 30 18.64 -7.92 -8.14
N GLU A 31 17.35 -7.60 -8.13
CA GLU A 31 16.57 -7.18 -9.29
C GLU A 31 16.00 -5.78 -9.04
N ALA A 32 16.02 -4.95 -10.08
CA ALA A 32 15.35 -3.66 -10.05
C ALA A 32 13.84 -3.86 -10.23
N VAL A 33 13.05 -3.11 -9.46
CA VAL A 33 11.59 -3.07 -9.54
C VAL A 33 11.16 -1.62 -9.34
N ASP A 34 10.05 -1.20 -9.92
CA ASP A 34 9.50 0.13 -9.64
C ASP A 34 8.71 0.11 -8.33
N GLU A 35 8.75 1.21 -7.57
CA GLU A 35 7.95 1.35 -6.34
C GLU A 35 6.44 1.17 -6.63
N ALA A 36 5.99 1.57 -7.82
CA ALA A 36 4.61 1.36 -8.27
C ALA A 36 4.23 -0.13 -8.31
N GLU A 37 5.11 -1.02 -8.74
CA GLU A 37 4.88 -2.46 -8.77
C GLU A 37 4.78 -3.04 -7.36
N VAL A 38 5.62 -2.55 -6.44
CA VAL A 38 5.56 -2.93 -5.02
C VAL A 38 4.22 -2.50 -4.40
N ILE A 39 3.77 -1.28 -4.68
CA ILE A 39 2.47 -0.77 -4.22
C ILE A 39 1.32 -1.59 -4.82
N ASN A 40 1.35 -1.87 -6.12
CA ASN A 40 0.33 -2.66 -6.79
C ASN A 40 0.24 -4.08 -6.20
N ALA A 41 1.38 -4.72 -5.92
CA ALA A 41 1.42 -6.03 -5.28
C ALA A 41 0.80 -6.01 -3.87
N LEU A 42 1.08 -4.96 -3.08
CA LEU A 42 0.48 -4.77 -1.76
C LEU A 42 -1.03 -4.57 -1.83
N ILE A 43 -1.51 -3.77 -2.78
CA ILE A 43 -2.93 -3.54 -3.01
C ILE A 43 -3.61 -4.84 -3.45
N LEU A 44 -3.04 -5.57 -4.42
CA LEU A 44 -3.58 -6.84 -4.91
C LEU A 44 -3.75 -7.85 -3.76
N LYS A 45 -2.69 -8.07 -2.98
CA LYS A 45 -2.72 -8.95 -1.81
C LYS A 45 -3.80 -8.53 -0.81
N GLY A 46 -3.95 -7.23 -0.57
CA GLY A 46 -4.98 -6.71 0.32
C GLY A 46 -6.39 -6.89 -0.22
N LEU A 47 -6.62 -6.63 -1.51
CA LEU A 47 -7.93 -6.74 -2.16
C LEU A 47 -8.47 -8.18 -2.16
N GLU A 48 -7.60 -9.19 -2.23
CA GLU A 48 -8.00 -10.60 -2.16
C GLU A 48 -8.55 -10.99 -0.78
N THR A 49 -8.13 -10.28 0.28
CA THR A 49 -8.46 -10.66 1.67
C THR A 49 -9.31 -9.64 2.41
N VAL A 50 -9.47 -8.42 1.88
CA VAL A 50 -10.14 -7.31 2.58
C VAL A 50 -11.65 -7.58 2.71
N GLN A 51 -12.17 -7.34 3.90
CA GLN A 51 -13.59 -7.43 4.20
C GLN A 51 -14.16 -6.07 4.60
N ASN A 52 -15.49 -5.94 4.57
CA ASN A 52 -16.17 -4.69 4.97
C ASN A 52 -15.83 -4.29 6.41
N SER A 53 -15.59 -5.27 7.30
CA SER A 53 -15.16 -5.04 8.68
C SER A 53 -13.80 -4.36 8.79
N ASP A 54 -12.87 -4.66 7.89
CA ASP A 54 -11.54 -4.04 7.90
C ASP A 54 -11.61 -2.56 7.51
N ILE A 55 -12.49 -2.25 6.54
CA ILE A 55 -12.77 -0.87 6.12
C ILE A 55 -13.46 -0.11 7.25
N ALA A 56 -14.48 -0.70 7.88
CA ALA A 56 -15.18 -0.09 9.01
C ALA A 56 -14.21 0.20 10.16
N ARG A 57 -13.36 -0.76 10.51
CA ARG A 57 -12.34 -0.59 11.56
C ARG A 57 -11.37 0.54 11.25
N TYR A 58 -10.92 0.66 9.99
CA TYR A 58 -10.06 1.76 9.59
C TYR A 58 -10.75 3.13 9.75
N LEU A 59 -12.03 3.23 9.39
CA LEU A 59 -12.79 4.48 9.54
C LEU A 59 -12.98 4.83 11.02
N GLU A 60 -13.32 3.86 11.87
CA GLU A 60 -13.41 4.06 13.33
C GLU A 60 -12.10 4.60 13.90
N LEU A 61 -10.97 3.95 13.61
CA LEU A 61 -9.65 4.36 14.08
C LEU A 61 -9.30 5.80 13.65
N ARG A 62 -9.77 6.22 12.47
CA ARG A 62 -9.59 7.57 11.96
C ARG A 62 -10.46 8.57 12.72
N GLU A 63 -11.71 8.22 13.01
CA GLU A 63 -12.64 9.07 13.75
C GLU A 63 -12.20 9.29 15.21
N VAL A 64 -11.70 8.25 15.87
CA VAL A 64 -11.18 8.35 17.25
C VAL A 64 -9.77 8.96 17.33
N GLY A 65 -9.16 9.29 16.19
CA GLY A 65 -7.86 9.94 16.11
C GLY A 65 -6.65 9.05 16.39
N GLU A 66 -6.85 7.73 16.52
CA GLU A 66 -5.76 6.75 16.66
C GLU A 66 -4.91 6.67 15.39
N ILE A 67 -5.52 6.92 14.23
CA ILE A 67 -4.79 7.07 12.97
C ILE A 67 -5.09 8.43 12.33
N LYS A 68 -4.07 9.29 12.23
CA LYS A 68 -4.14 10.59 11.52
C LYS A 68 -4.19 10.40 10.01
#